data_AF-A0A8T4EH73-F1
#
_entry.id   AF-A0A8T4EH73-F1
#
_cell.length_a   1.000
_cell.length_b   1.000
_cell.length_c   1.000
_cell.angle_alpha   90.00
_cell.angle_beta   90.00
_cell.angle_gamma   90.00
#
_symmetry.space_group_name_H-M   'P 1'
#
loop_
_entity.id
_entity.type
_entity.pdbx_description
1 polymer ?
#
loop_
_entity_poly.entity_id
_entity_poly.type
_entity_poly.pdbx_seq_one_letter_code
_entity_poly.pdbx_strand_id
1 'polypeptide(L)'
;MPLSVRIDTSFIVPLLKYLSKPNDELLLEITKHDAARLTHAHAVRFGNTKKNIMQFWKEILQSQSKNENLTEYIKESLTYIYNNQDAFNEQFKDLWQYFPEGTSLRTNLYTILGYDIGIVSEGNALINLGHQDFHKNPDEILFIALHELHHVVYTAFNQIFDISQIHTTKELVDMIKYCTHMEGLAVYFTLEIRRSTNGLNSRDYQLFLNESARTKRVSTFFDILTELEVRASRSLHDKDWEILDRMAGKDRLWYVTGAHMAELIEKNLGRKALIDTIRLGPDDFFKTYHEAF
;
A
#
# COMPACT_ATOMS: atom_id res chain seq x y z
N MET A 1 2.42 -17.51 16.69
CA MET A 1 3.57 -16.63 17.03
C MET A 1 3.17 -15.21 16.66
N PRO A 2 3.51 -14.18 17.45
CA PRO A 2 3.24 -12.80 17.08
C PRO A 2 4.00 -12.44 15.78
N LEU A 3 3.53 -11.40 15.07
CA LEU A 3 4.15 -10.86 13.86
C LEU A 3 5.67 -10.68 14.05
N SER A 4 6.46 -11.29 13.16
CA SER A 4 7.91 -11.06 13.11
C SER A 4 8.23 -10.36 11.79
N VAL A 5 8.51 -9.06 11.88
CA VAL A 5 8.97 -8.27 10.73
C VAL A 5 10.49 -8.17 10.79
N ARG A 6 11.17 -8.57 9.71
CA ARG A 6 12.59 -8.29 9.51
C ARG A 6 12.74 -7.13 8.54
N ILE A 7 13.32 -6.02 8.97
CA ILE A 7 13.72 -4.95 8.06
C ILE A 7 15.00 -5.38 7.36
N ASP A 8 14.95 -5.46 6.03
CA ASP A 8 16.05 -5.95 5.21
C ASP A 8 16.49 -4.86 4.21
N THR A 9 17.63 -4.26 4.53
CA THR A 9 18.24 -3.19 3.74
C THR A 9 19.33 -3.68 2.78
N SER A 10 19.59 -5.00 2.76
CA SER A 10 20.74 -5.56 2.04
C SER A 10 20.68 -5.34 0.53
N PHE A 11 19.48 -5.18 -0.03
CA PHE A 11 19.28 -4.91 -1.44
C PHE A 11 19.78 -3.54 -1.91
N ILE A 12 19.86 -2.53 -1.03
CA ILE A 12 20.23 -1.17 -1.42
C ILE A 12 21.70 -1.08 -1.83
N VAL A 13 22.57 -1.86 -1.18
CA VAL A 13 24.02 -1.85 -1.43
C VAL A 13 24.37 -2.16 -2.90
N PRO A 14 23.93 -3.28 -3.51
CA PRO A 14 24.21 -3.55 -4.91
C PRO A 14 23.56 -2.53 -5.86
N LEU A 15 22.40 -1.95 -5.52
CA LEU A 15 21.77 -0.90 -6.33
C LEU A 15 22.63 0.38 -6.37
N LEU A 16 23.14 0.84 -5.23
CA LEU A 16 24.03 2.01 -5.15
C LEU A 16 25.36 1.77 -5.90
N LYS A 17 25.91 0.55 -5.82
CA LYS A 17 27.08 0.15 -6.61
C LYS A 17 26.80 0.25 -8.11
N TYR A 18 25.65 -0.26 -8.57
CA TYR A 18 25.26 -0.19 -9.97
C TYR A 18 25.07 1.26 -10.44
N LEU A 19 24.42 2.12 -9.65
CA LEU A 19 24.26 3.54 -9.98
C LEU A 19 25.61 4.26 -10.13
N SER A 20 26.59 3.91 -9.29
CA SER A 20 27.94 4.50 -9.34
C SER A 20 28.76 3.98 -10.51
N LYS A 21 28.63 2.69 -10.86
CA LYS A 21 29.39 2.03 -11.92
C LYS A 21 28.54 0.94 -12.60
N PRO A 22 27.69 1.31 -13.56
CA PRO A 22 26.79 0.36 -14.23
C PRO A 22 27.59 -0.74 -14.95
N ASN A 23 27.24 -2.00 -14.71
CA ASN A 23 27.74 -3.15 -15.47
C ASN A 23 26.78 -4.33 -15.37
N ASP A 24 26.85 -5.24 -16.35
CA ASP A 24 25.90 -6.35 -16.49
C ASP A 24 26.08 -7.43 -15.41
N GLU A 25 27.27 -7.59 -14.83
CA GLU A 25 27.51 -8.53 -13.72
C GLU A 25 26.79 -8.10 -12.44
N LEU A 26 26.88 -6.81 -12.08
CA LEU A 26 26.13 -6.22 -10.97
C LEU A 26 24.63 -6.27 -11.23
N LEU A 27 24.19 -6.02 -12.46
CA LEU A 27 22.78 -6.13 -12.80
C LEU A 27 22.27 -7.56 -12.60
N LEU A 28 23.05 -8.56 -13.00
CA LEU A 28 22.72 -9.97 -12.76
C LEU A 28 22.67 -10.29 -11.26
N GLU A 29 23.61 -9.78 -10.46
CA GLU A 29 23.59 -9.90 -8.99
C GLU A 29 22.30 -9.31 -8.40
N ILE A 30 21.93 -8.08 -8.79
CA ILE A 30 20.70 -7.39 -8.38
C ILE A 30 19.49 -8.30 -8.63
N THR A 31 19.36 -8.88 -9.81
CA THR A 31 18.17 -9.69 -10.17
C THR A 31 18.02 -10.99 -9.38
N LYS A 32 19.09 -11.46 -8.72
CA LYS A 32 19.05 -12.67 -7.88
C LYS A 32 18.49 -12.39 -6.49
N HIS A 33 18.49 -11.13 -6.05
CA HIS A 33 17.97 -10.74 -4.75
C HIS A 33 16.46 -10.91 -4.66
N ASP A 34 15.95 -11.34 -3.50
CA ASP A 34 14.51 -11.59 -3.28
C ASP A 34 13.67 -10.35 -3.53
N ALA A 35 14.06 -9.20 -2.95
CA ALA A 35 13.42 -7.91 -3.22
C ALA A 35 13.31 -7.60 -4.73
N ALA A 36 14.34 -7.90 -5.53
CA ALA A 36 14.33 -7.69 -6.97
C ALA A 36 13.26 -8.53 -7.68
N ARG A 37 13.16 -9.81 -7.30
CA ARG A 37 12.19 -10.76 -7.84
C ARG A 37 10.77 -10.41 -7.41
N LEU A 38 10.59 -10.02 -6.16
CA LEU A 38 9.30 -9.64 -5.59
C LEU A 38 8.72 -8.37 -6.22
N THR A 39 9.55 -7.34 -6.42
CA THR A 39 9.15 -6.12 -7.15
C THR A 39 8.78 -6.43 -8.60
N HIS A 40 9.56 -7.27 -9.28
CA HIS A 40 9.27 -7.67 -10.66
C HIS A 40 7.98 -8.51 -10.75
N ALA A 41 7.77 -9.45 -9.84
CA ALA A 41 6.55 -10.25 -9.76
C ALA A 41 5.30 -9.38 -9.54
N HIS A 42 5.39 -8.37 -8.66
CA HIS A 42 4.35 -7.38 -8.47
C HIS A 42 4.06 -6.60 -9.77
N ALA A 43 5.11 -6.10 -10.42
CA ALA A 43 4.99 -5.35 -11.67
C ALA A 43 4.36 -6.18 -12.80
N VAL A 44 4.67 -7.47 -12.90
CA VAL A 44 4.06 -8.38 -13.87
C VAL A 44 2.58 -8.62 -13.53
N ARG A 45 2.26 -8.90 -12.27
CA ARG A 45 0.88 -9.18 -11.81
C ARG A 45 -0.08 -8.05 -12.17
N PHE A 46 0.35 -6.81 -11.95
CA PHE A 46 -0.48 -5.63 -12.21
C PHE A 46 -0.30 -5.07 -13.63
N GLY A 47 0.36 -5.80 -14.54
CA GLY A 47 0.53 -5.38 -15.93
C GLY A 47 1.45 -4.16 -16.14
N ASN A 48 2.15 -3.72 -15.10
CA ASN A 48 3.09 -2.60 -15.12
C ASN A 48 4.36 -2.90 -15.95
N THR A 49 4.66 -4.18 -16.20
CA THR A 49 5.74 -4.58 -17.09
C THR A 49 5.44 -5.90 -17.80
N LYS A 50 5.93 -6.02 -19.04
CA LYS A 50 6.05 -7.28 -19.79
C LYS A 50 7.51 -7.70 -19.99
N LYS A 51 8.45 -6.94 -19.42
CA LYS A 51 9.88 -7.11 -19.61
C LYS A 51 10.37 -8.20 -18.66
N ASN A 52 11.43 -8.90 -19.05
CA ASN A 52 12.15 -9.77 -18.12
C ASN A 52 12.78 -8.95 -16.98
N ILE A 53 13.09 -9.62 -15.87
CA ILE A 53 13.58 -8.98 -14.64
C ILE A 53 14.84 -8.12 -14.87
N MET A 54 15.75 -8.55 -15.74
CA MET A 54 16.99 -7.84 -16.02
C MET A 54 16.74 -6.52 -16.74
N GLN A 55 15.93 -6.54 -17.80
CA GLN A 55 15.57 -5.33 -18.53
C GLN A 55 14.72 -4.38 -17.66
N PHE A 56 13.82 -4.93 -16.84
CA PHE A 56 13.02 -4.17 -15.87
C PHE A 56 13.91 -3.37 -14.90
N TRP A 57 14.85 -4.03 -14.23
CA TRP A 57 15.76 -3.35 -13.29
C TRP A 57 16.72 -2.39 -13.97
N LYS A 58 17.20 -2.73 -15.18
CA LYS A 58 18.06 -1.83 -15.98
C LYS A 58 17.40 -0.49 -16.21
N GLU A 59 16.14 -0.49 -16.63
CA GLU A 59 15.39 0.73 -16.93
C GLU A 59 15.04 1.53 -15.69
N ILE A 60 14.63 0.86 -14.60
CA ILE A 60 14.41 1.52 -13.32
C ILE A 60 15.68 2.27 -12.92
N LEU A 61 16.83 1.58 -12.88
CA LEU A 61 18.09 2.17 -12.43
C LEU A 61 18.60 3.27 -13.37
N GLN A 62 18.40 3.15 -14.68
CA GLN A 62 18.69 4.21 -15.64
C GLN A 62 17.82 5.46 -15.47
N SER A 63 16.56 5.29 -15.04
CA SER A 63 15.70 6.42 -14.70
C SER A 63 16.19 7.09 -13.41
N GLN A 64 16.53 6.29 -12.40
CA GLN A 64 16.99 6.75 -11.09
C GLN A 64 18.35 7.46 -11.15
N SER A 65 19.26 7.04 -12.03
CA SER A 65 20.59 7.67 -12.18
C SER A 65 20.54 9.13 -12.69
N LYS A 66 19.37 9.63 -13.11
CA LYS A 66 19.18 11.03 -13.51
C LYS A 66 19.05 11.98 -12.32
N ASN A 67 18.81 11.47 -11.12
CA ASN A 67 18.71 12.27 -9.91
C ASN A 67 20.07 12.30 -9.20
N GLU A 68 20.76 13.44 -9.30
CA GLU A 68 22.11 13.64 -8.76
C GLU A 68 22.17 13.50 -7.22
N ASN A 69 21.07 13.82 -6.53
CA ASN A 69 21.00 13.78 -5.05
C ASN A 69 20.56 12.41 -4.52
N LEU A 70 20.14 11.49 -5.38
CA LEU A 70 19.49 10.24 -5.00
C LEU A 70 20.32 9.39 -4.03
N THR A 71 21.64 9.36 -4.21
CA THR A 71 22.52 8.58 -3.33
C THR A 71 22.53 9.13 -1.91
N GLU A 72 22.51 10.45 -1.75
CA GLU A 72 22.52 11.08 -0.42
C GLU A 72 21.19 10.87 0.28
N TYR A 73 20.12 11.13 -0.44
CA TYR A 73 18.75 10.81 -0.12
C TYR A 73 18.55 9.38 0.41
N ILE A 74 19.10 8.38 -0.27
CA ILE A 74 19.02 6.98 0.18
C ILE A 74 19.79 6.78 1.50
N LYS A 75 20.96 7.41 1.67
CA LYS A 75 21.74 7.29 2.92
C LYS A 75 21.03 7.93 4.10
N GLU A 76 20.37 9.07 3.90
CA GLU A 76 19.55 9.72 4.92
C GLU A 76 18.41 8.79 5.35
N SER A 77 17.69 8.20 4.39
CA SER A 77 16.64 7.21 4.67
C SER A 77 17.16 5.98 5.43
N LEU A 78 18.31 5.42 5.03
CA LEU A 78 18.94 4.31 5.73
C LEU A 78 19.36 4.66 7.16
N THR A 79 19.92 5.85 7.34
CA THR A 79 20.33 6.37 8.65
C THR A 79 19.12 6.55 9.56
N TYR A 80 18.03 7.08 9.01
CA TYR A 80 16.76 7.21 9.73
C TYR A 80 16.23 5.84 10.19
N ILE A 81 16.18 4.84 9.31
CA ILE A 81 15.73 3.49 9.67
C ILE A 81 16.62 2.89 10.76
N TYR A 82 17.94 3.01 10.64
CA TYR A 82 18.88 2.48 11.61
C TYR A 82 18.73 3.15 12.99
N ASN A 83 18.62 4.47 13.03
CA ASN A 83 18.51 5.23 14.27
C ASN A 83 17.14 5.06 14.96
N ASN A 84 16.11 4.63 14.23
CA ASN A 84 14.74 4.50 14.74
C ASN A 84 14.26 3.04 14.79
N GLN A 85 15.17 2.06 14.77
CA GLN A 85 14.80 0.65 14.72
C GLN A 85 13.87 0.21 15.87
N ASP A 86 14.07 0.75 17.07
CA ASP A 86 13.21 0.46 18.22
C ASP A 86 11.79 1.00 18.02
N ALA A 87 11.65 2.23 17.52
CA ALA A 87 10.34 2.81 17.20
C ALA A 87 9.61 2.00 16.13
N PHE A 88 10.31 1.54 15.09
CA PHE A 88 9.73 0.63 14.10
C PHE A 88 9.23 -0.66 14.76
N ASN A 89 10.06 -1.30 15.59
CA ASN A 89 9.71 -2.55 16.27
C ASN A 89 8.51 -2.39 17.22
N GLU A 90 8.41 -1.26 17.92
CA GLU A 90 7.27 -0.94 18.78
C GLU A 90 6.00 -0.77 17.94
N GLN A 91 6.05 0.05 16.90
CA GLN A 91 4.88 0.30 16.05
C GLN A 91 4.41 -0.94 15.28
N PHE A 92 5.34 -1.81 14.88
CA PHE A 92 5.00 -3.11 14.29
C PHE A 92 4.27 -4.03 15.28
N LYS A 93 4.58 -3.94 16.58
CA LYS A 93 3.82 -4.66 17.62
C LYS A 93 2.46 -4.01 17.83
N ASP A 94 2.38 -2.69 17.85
CA ASP A 94 1.11 -1.98 18.06
C ASP A 94 0.13 -2.24 16.92
N LEU A 95 0.61 -2.41 15.68
CA LEU A 95 -0.22 -2.83 14.54
C LEU A 95 -0.96 -4.15 14.80
N TRP A 96 -0.46 -5.01 15.70
CA TRP A 96 -1.08 -6.29 16.07
C TRP A 96 -2.49 -6.14 16.65
N GLN A 97 -2.75 -5.02 17.34
CA GLN A 97 -4.05 -4.81 17.97
C GLN A 97 -5.20 -4.68 16.96
N TYR A 98 -4.86 -4.50 15.68
CA TYR A 98 -5.79 -4.34 14.56
C TYR A 98 -5.90 -5.59 13.69
N PHE A 99 -5.33 -6.72 14.12
CA PHE A 99 -5.34 -7.95 13.35
C PHE A 99 -6.20 -9.06 13.98
N PRO A 100 -6.73 -9.97 13.14
CA PRO A 100 -7.55 -11.06 13.66
C PRO A 100 -6.75 -11.97 14.61
N GLU A 101 -7.38 -12.38 15.71
CA GLU A 101 -6.75 -13.26 16.70
C GLU A 101 -6.16 -14.54 16.09
N GLY A 102 -5.01 -14.99 16.60
CA GLY A 102 -4.35 -16.20 16.08
C GLY A 102 -3.68 -16.02 14.72
N THR A 103 -3.70 -14.82 14.13
CA THR A 103 -2.80 -14.48 13.02
C THR A 103 -1.37 -14.85 13.44
N SER A 104 -0.57 -15.36 12.51
CA SER A 104 0.84 -15.64 12.74
C SER A 104 1.56 -15.41 11.44
N LEU A 105 2.30 -14.30 11.37
CA LEU A 105 2.91 -13.86 10.13
C LEU A 105 4.40 -13.59 10.36
N ARG A 106 5.23 -14.16 9.49
CA ARG A 106 6.65 -13.87 9.41
C ARG A 106 6.91 -13.24 8.06
N THR A 107 7.37 -12.00 8.07
CA THR A 107 7.49 -11.20 6.85
C THR A 107 8.77 -10.38 6.86
N ASN A 108 9.19 -9.97 5.67
CA ASN A 108 10.26 -9.01 5.51
C ASN A 108 9.69 -7.67 5.05
N LEU A 109 10.26 -6.59 5.58
CA LEU A 109 10.16 -5.27 5.01
C LEU A 109 11.45 -5.02 4.22
N TYR A 110 11.41 -5.25 2.91
CA TYR A 110 12.55 -4.98 2.04
C TYR A 110 12.61 -3.51 1.68
N THR A 111 13.80 -2.93 1.63
CA THR A 111 13.99 -1.62 1.03
C THR A 111 14.45 -1.77 -0.43
N ILE A 112 13.80 -1.04 -1.34
CA ILE A 112 14.07 -1.04 -2.78
C ILE A 112 14.40 0.37 -3.28
N LEU A 113 14.67 0.49 -4.59
CA LEU A 113 14.90 1.76 -5.26
C LEU A 113 14.12 1.86 -6.58
N GLY A 114 13.24 2.85 -6.68
CA GLY A 114 12.34 3.08 -7.81
C GLY A 114 11.05 2.24 -7.77
N TYR A 115 10.35 2.20 -8.91
CA TYR A 115 9.06 1.52 -9.14
C TYR A 115 7.84 2.21 -8.53
N ASP A 116 7.54 1.99 -7.25
CA ASP A 116 6.40 2.60 -6.52
C ASP A 116 6.88 3.05 -5.13
N ILE A 117 6.09 3.79 -4.35
CA ILE A 117 6.46 4.22 -2.99
C ILE A 117 6.54 3.04 -2.00
N GLY A 118 5.57 2.14 -2.10
CA GLY A 118 5.41 0.95 -1.27
C GLY A 118 4.60 -0.09 -2.03
N ILE A 119 4.90 -1.38 -1.83
CA ILE A 119 4.16 -2.50 -2.43
C ILE A 119 4.15 -3.71 -1.50
N VAL A 120 3.19 -4.61 -1.74
CA VAL A 120 3.17 -5.96 -1.16
C VAL A 120 3.27 -7.04 -2.21
N SER A 121 4.18 -7.97 -2.01
CA SER A 121 4.39 -9.11 -2.91
C SER A 121 4.74 -10.37 -2.13
N GLU A 122 3.98 -11.45 -2.38
CA GLU A 122 4.21 -12.79 -1.83
C GLU A 122 4.42 -12.80 -0.30
N GLY A 123 3.57 -12.09 0.44
CA GLY A 123 3.63 -12.03 1.89
C GLY A 123 4.76 -11.14 2.45
N ASN A 124 5.38 -10.29 1.63
CA ASN A 124 6.41 -9.34 2.03
C ASN A 124 6.02 -7.91 1.63
N ALA A 125 6.44 -6.96 2.45
CA ALA A 125 6.33 -5.53 2.16
C ALA A 125 7.64 -5.01 1.55
N LEU A 126 7.56 -4.07 0.62
CA LEU A 126 8.71 -3.42 0.02
C LEU A 126 8.50 -1.91 -0.02
N ILE A 127 9.51 -1.13 0.38
CA ILE A 127 9.46 0.34 0.41
C ILE A 127 10.59 0.96 -0.39
N ASN A 128 10.29 1.97 -1.20
CA ASN A 128 11.25 2.61 -2.09
C ASN A 128 11.93 3.80 -1.43
N LEU A 129 13.18 3.63 -0.98
CA LEU A 129 13.91 4.67 -0.24
C LEU A 129 14.29 5.88 -1.09
N GLY A 130 14.17 5.79 -2.42
CA GLY A 130 14.38 6.91 -3.33
C GLY A 130 13.14 7.75 -3.60
N HIS A 131 12.01 7.49 -2.92
CA HIS A 131 10.80 8.27 -3.11
C HIS A 131 10.93 9.66 -2.49
N GLN A 132 10.57 10.70 -3.25
CA GLN A 132 10.75 12.11 -2.87
C GLN A 132 10.12 12.52 -1.53
N ASP A 133 9.07 11.82 -1.11
CA ASP A 133 8.34 12.17 0.10
C ASP A 133 9.13 11.83 1.37
N PHE A 134 10.03 10.85 1.31
CA PHE A 134 10.87 10.46 2.44
C PHE A 134 11.96 11.49 2.74
N HIS A 135 12.42 12.25 1.74
CA HIS A 135 13.36 13.35 1.97
C HIS A 135 12.68 14.60 2.50
N LYS A 136 11.42 14.82 2.15
CA LYS A 136 10.62 15.93 2.70
C LYS A 136 10.24 15.65 4.15
N ASN A 137 9.95 14.39 4.48
CA ASN A 137 9.62 13.95 5.82
C ASN A 137 10.07 12.49 6.05
N PRO A 138 11.17 12.24 6.78
CA PRO A 138 11.66 10.90 7.06
C PRO A 138 10.65 9.99 7.79
N ASP A 139 9.73 10.58 8.57
CA ASP A 139 8.70 9.81 9.29
C ASP A 139 7.75 9.06 8.34
N GLU A 140 7.61 9.53 7.09
CA GLU A 140 6.82 8.83 6.07
C GLU A 140 7.38 7.42 5.77
N ILE A 141 8.67 7.15 6.02
CA ILE A 141 9.22 5.80 5.88
C ILE A 141 8.51 4.83 6.83
N LEU A 142 8.32 5.24 8.10
CA LEU A 142 7.62 4.43 9.09
C LEU A 142 6.15 4.28 8.74
N PHE A 143 5.49 5.38 8.35
CA PHE A 143 4.06 5.32 8.04
C PHE A 143 3.75 4.45 6.82
N ILE A 144 4.55 4.54 5.76
CA ILE A 144 4.40 3.66 4.59
C ILE A 144 4.77 2.23 4.95
N ALA A 145 5.79 2.00 5.78
CA ALA A 145 6.09 0.65 6.25
C ALA A 145 4.89 0.00 6.98
N LEU A 146 4.21 0.74 7.86
CA LEU A 146 3.01 0.27 8.54
C LEU A 146 1.86 0.02 7.56
N HIS A 147 1.67 0.91 6.59
CA HIS A 147 0.66 0.78 5.53
C HIS A 147 0.86 -0.51 4.72
N GLU A 148 2.07 -0.76 4.24
CA GLU A 148 2.36 -1.97 3.46
C GLU A 148 2.31 -3.23 4.32
N LEU A 149 2.76 -3.18 5.58
CA LEU A 149 2.64 -4.34 6.47
C LEU A 149 1.19 -4.70 6.78
N HIS A 150 0.28 -3.72 6.83
CA HIS A 150 -1.15 -3.99 6.89
C HIS A 150 -1.61 -4.78 5.67
N HIS A 151 -1.21 -4.36 4.46
CA HIS A 151 -1.54 -5.09 3.22
C HIS A 151 -1.03 -6.53 3.23
N VAL A 152 0.13 -6.80 3.84
CA VAL A 152 0.64 -8.17 4.00
C VAL A 152 -0.34 -9.03 4.83
N VAL A 153 -0.86 -8.51 5.93
CA VAL A 153 -1.83 -9.25 6.75
C VAL A 153 -3.17 -9.38 6.05
N TYR A 154 -3.67 -8.30 5.45
CA TYR A 154 -4.91 -8.31 4.70
C TYR A 154 -4.91 -9.39 3.62
N THR A 155 -3.82 -9.50 2.87
CA THR A 155 -3.65 -10.46 1.77
C THR A 155 -3.44 -11.91 2.23
N ALA A 156 -3.20 -12.14 3.53
CA ALA A 156 -3.21 -13.48 4.11
C ALA A 156 -4.63 -14.03 4.30
N PHE A 157 -5.64 -13.17 4.37
CA PHE A 157 -7.05 -13.54 4.50
C PHE A 157 -7.84 -13.33 3.20
N ASN A 158 -7.44 -12.35 2.39
CA ASN A 158 -8.14 -11.96 1.18
C ASN A 158 -7.21 -12.10 -0.03
N GLN A 159 -7.56 -12.97 -0.97
CA GLN A 159 -6.73 -13.18 -2.15
C GLN A 159 -6.62 -11.89 -2.97
N ILE A 160 -5.38 -11.54 -3.35
CA ILE A 160 -5.12 -10.40 -4.24
C ILE A 160 -5.84 -10.66 -5.57
N PHE A 161 -6.63 -9.68 -5.98
CA PHE A 161 -7.36 -9.74 -7.23
C PHE A 161 -6.43 -9.70 -8.46
N ASP A 162 -6.88 -10.26 -9.58
CA ASP A 162 -6.19 -10.21 -10.87
C ASP A 162 -6.94 -9.28 -11.85
N ILE A 163 -6.29 -8.16 -12.26
CA ILE A 163 -6.84 -7.19 -13.23
C ILE A 163 -7.35 -7.87 -14.50
N SER A 164 -6.67 -8.93 -14.94
CA SER A 164 -7.02 -9.61 -16.17
C SER A 164 -8.35 -10.36 -16.11
N GLN A 165 -8.91 -10.59 -14.92
CA GLN A 165 -10.17 -11.30 -14.72
C GLN A 165 -11.39 -10.37 -14.68
N ILE A 166 -11.21 -9.05 -14.74
CA ILE A 166 -12.32 -8.10 -14.73
C ILE A 166 -12.82 -7.84 -16.15
N HIS A 167 -14.03 -8.28 -16.42
CA HIS A 167 -14.70 -8.13 -17.72
C HIS A 167 -16.08 -7.47 -17.62
N THR A 168 -16.66 -7.45 -16.43
CA THR A 168 -17.99 -6.92 -16.14
C THR A 168 -17.95 -5.82 -15.08
N THR A 169 -19.00 -5.00 -15.09
CA THR A 169 -19.22 -3.98 -14.05
C THR A 169 -19.38 -4.59 -12.65
N LYS A 170 -19.94 -5.79 -12.53
CA LYS A 170 -19.95 -6.52 -11.26
C LYS A 170 -18.54 -6.77 -10.73
N GLU A 171 -17.66 -7.33 -11.55
CA GLU A 171 -16.27 -7.62 -11.14
C GLU A 171 -15.52 -6.33 -10.81
N LEU A 172 -15.81 -5.23 -11.52
CA LEU A 172 -15.28 -3.90 -11.21
C LEU A 172 -15.75 -3.40 -9.85
N VAL A 173 -17.03 -3.57 -9.51
CA VAL A 173 -17.59 -3.25 -8.19
C VAL A 173 -16.90 -4.08 -7.11
N ASP A 174 -16.78 -5.39 -7.32
CA ASP A 174 -16.15 -6.30 -6.36
C ASP A 174 -14.69 -5.90 -6.11
N MET A 175 -13.95 -5.50 -7.14
CA MET A 175 -12.60 -4.93 -7.01
C MET A 175 -12.60 -3.59 -6.26
N ILE A 176 -13.52 -2.66 -6.56
CA ILE A 176 -13.61 -1.39 -5.86
C ILE A 176 -13.87 -1.62 -4.36
N LYS A 177 -14.77 -2.54 -4.01
CA LYS A 177 -15.03 -2.92 -2.61
C LYS A 177 -13.78 -3.50 -1.96
N TYR A 178 -13.10 -4.42 -2.64
CA TYR A 178 -11.84 -5.00 -2.19
C TYR A 178 -10.79 -3.93 -1.88
N CYS A 179 -10.51 -3.04 -2.83
CA CYS A 179 -9.50 -1.99 -2.67
C CYS A 179 -9.92 -0.96 -1.61
N THR A 180 -11.21 -0.63 -1.50
CA THR A 180 -11.72 0.28 -0.46
C THR A 180 -11.49 -0.29 0.93
N HIS A 181 -11.76 -1.57 1.12
CA HIS A 181 -11.51 -2.24 2.39
C HIS A 181 -10.00 -2.29 2.69
N MET A 182 -9.19 -2.79 1.75
CA MET A 182 -7.74 -2.94 1.89
C MET A 182 -7.03 -1.60 2.16
N GLU A 183 -7.22 -0.61 1.30
CA GLU A 183 -6.56 0.70 1.41
C GLU A 183 -7.13 1.54 2.54
N GLY A 184 -8.44 1.46 2.77
CA GLY A 184 -9.11 2.16 3.85
C GLY A 184 -8.59 1.77 5.22
N LEU A 185 -8.45 0.46 5.48
CA LEU A 185 -7.89 -0.03 6.74
C LEU A 185 -6.42 0.38 6.90
N ALA A 186 -5.60 0.29 5.84
CA ALA A 186 -4.20 0.68 5.90
C ALA A 186 -4.03 2.18 6.24
N VAL A 187 -4.87 3.05 5.66
CA VAL A 187 -4.92 4.48 6.01
C VAL A 187 -5.40 4.68 7.44
N TYR A 188 -6.46 3.98 7.84
CA TYR A 188 -7.06 4.16 9.16
C TYR A 188 -6.12 3.71 10.30
N PHE A 189 -5.46 2.56 10.16
CA PHE A 189 -4.60 2.03 11.23
C PHE A 189 -3.32 2.85 11.44
N THR A 190 -2.88 3.60 10.45
CA THR A 190 -1.74 4.52 10.61
C THR A 190 -2.17 5.93 11.02
N LEU A 191 -3.48 6.21 11.09
CA LEU A 191 -4.02 7.53 11.42
C LEU A 191 -3.68 7.96 12.84
N GLU A 192 -3.74 7.04 13.82
CA GLU A 192 -3.46 7.34 15.23
C GLU A 192 -2.01 7.80 15.43
N ILE A 193 -1.05 7.00 14.94
CA ILE A 193 0.37 7.38 15.02
C ILE A 193 0.61 8.70 14.28
N ARG A 194 0.08 8.87 13.07
CA ARG A 194 0.23 10.13 12.31
C ARG A 194 -0.38 11.33 13.05
N ARG A 195 -1.50 11.17 13.76
CA ARG A 195 -2.06 12.24 14.61
C ARG A 195 -1.11 12.58 15.75
N SER A 196 -0.54 11.57 16.42
CA SER A 196 0.36 11.77 17.57
C SER A 196 1.70 12.42 17.19
N THR A 197 2.17 12.23 15.97
CA THR A 197 3.45 12.75 15.45
C THR A 197 3.28 13.94 14.50
N ASN A 198 2.06 14.46 14.35
CA ASN A 198 1.73 15.54 13.40
C ASN A 198 2.06 15.18 11.91
N GLY A 199 2.02 13.90 11.57
CA GLY A 199 2.27 13.32 10.24
C GLY A 199 1.05 13.32 9.30
N LEU A 200 0.21 14.37 9.34
CA LEU A 200 -1.03 14.47 8.55
C LEU A 200 -0.88 15.27 7.24
N ASN A 201 0.34 15.65 6.89
CA ASN A 201 0.62 16.51 5.73
C ASN A 201 0.46 15.77 4.39
N SER A 202 0.46 14.45 4.38
CA SER A 202 0.25 13.64 3.17
C SER A 202 -1.20 13.73 2.68
N ARG A 203 -1.37 13.59 1.36
CA ARG A 203 -2.62 13.87 0.64
C ARG A 203 -3.85 13.15 1.22
N ASP A 204 -3.70 11.90 1.60
CA ASP A 204 -4.80 11.07 2.10
C ASP A 204 -5.28 11.53 3.49
N TYR A 205 -4.39 12.14 4.27
CA TYR A 205 -4.61 12.47 5.67
C TYR A 205 -5.07 13.90 5.89
N GLN A 206 -4.74 14.81 4.97
CA GLN A 206 -5.26 16.19 4.99
C GLN A 206 -6.80 16.24 5.00
N LEU A 207 -7.46 15.21 4.49
CA LEU A 207 -8.93 15.14 4.43
C LEU A 207 -9.56 14.80 5.78
N PHE A 208 -8.78 14.23 6.70
CA PHE A 208 -9.20 14.05 8.09
C PHE A 208 -9.15 15.34 8.90
N LEU A 209 -8.55 16.41 8.35
CA LEU A 209 -8.60 17.76 8.91
C LEU A 209 -9.80 18.57 8.39
N ASN A 210 -10.55 18.06 7.40
CA ASN A 210 -11.66 18.76 6.77
C ASN A 210 -12.87 17.83 6.57
N GLU A 211 -13.76 17.83 7.56
CA GLU A 211 -14.96 16.99 7.58
C GLU A 211 -15.89 17.18 6.37
N SER A 212 -16.07 18.43 5.91
CA SER A 212 -16.90 18.74 4.74
C SER A 212 -16.32 18.12 3.46
N ALA A 213 -15.00 18.27 3.26
CA ALA A 213 -14.31 17.68 2.10
C ALA A 213 -14.30 16.15 2.14
N ARG A 214 -14.20 15.56 3.34
CA ARG A 214 -14.31 14.11 3.54
C ARG A 214 -15.71 13.61 3.21
N THR A 215 -16.74 14.24 3.77
CA THR A 215 -18.15 13.88 3.54
C THR A 215 -18.51 13.94 2.06
N LYS A 216 -18.06 14.98 1.35
CA LYS A 216 -18.27 15.10 -0.10
C LYS A 216 -17.65 13.93 -0.88
N ARG A 217 -16.45 13.48 -0.51
CA ARG A 217 -15.79 12.34 -1.16
C ARG A 217 -16.50 11.02 -0.87
N VAL A 218 -16.92 10.80 0.38
CA VAL A 218 -17.69 9.61 0.76
C VAL A 218 -18.99 9.53 -0.04
N SER A 219 -19.75 10.63 -0.12
CA SER A 219 -20.95 10.70 -0.97
C SER A 219 -20.63 10.38 -2.43
N THR A 220 -19.60 11.03 -2.99
CA THR A 220 -19.18 10.83 -4.38
C THR A 220 -18.80 9.37 -4.65
N PHE A 221 -18.14 8.71 -3.71
CA PHE A 221 -17.77 7.30 -3.81
C PHE A 221 -19.02 6.41 -3.92
N PHE A 222 -19.98 6.58 -3.01
CA PHE A 222 -21.21 5.77 -3.01
C PHE A 222 -22.11 6.05 -4.21
N ASP A 223 -22.14 7.29 -4.73
CA ASP A 223 -22.85 7.61 -5.97
C ASP A 223 -22.29 6.80 -7.16
N ILE A 224 -20.95 6.74 -7.30
CA ILE A 224 -20.29 5.96 -8.36
C ILE A 224 -20.55 4.46 -8.17
N LEU A 225 -20.40 3.96 -6.94
CA LEU A 225 -20.59 2.55 -6.64
C LEU A 225 -22.01 2.10 -6.97
N THR A 226 -23.01 2.91 -6.59
CA THR A 226 -24.43 2.65 -6.87
C THR A 226 -24.71 2.64 -8.38
N GLU A 227 -24.14 3.59 -9.13
CA GLU A 227 -24.30 3.60 -10.60
C GLU A 227 -23.75 2.33 -11.26
N LEU A 228 -22.60 1.84 -10.79
CA LEU A 228 -21.99 0.61 -11.28
C LEU A 228 -22.82 -0.62 -10.92
N GLU A 229 -23.32 -0.70 -9.68
CA GLU A 229 -24.15 -1.81 -9.20
C GLU A 229 -25.47 -1.94 -9.97
N VAL A 230 -26.12 -0.82 -10.32
CA VAL A 230 -27.33 -0.81 -11.17
C VAL A 230 -27.07 -1.43 -12.55
N ARG A 231 -25.83 -1.40 -13.03
CA ARG A 231 -25.43 -1.91 -14.35
C ARG A 231 -24.65 -3.22 -14.29
N ALA A 232 -24.60 -3.91 -13.14
CA ALA A 232 -23.67 -5.01 -12.81
C ALA A 232 -23.42 -6.08 -13.90
N SER A 233 -24.42 -6.44 -14.71
CA SER A 233 -24.28 -7.47 -15.77
C SER A 233 -23.67 -6.94 -17.07
N ARG A 234 -23.37 -5.64 -17.15
CA ARG A 234 -22.84 -5.01 -18.36
C ARG A 234 -21.34 -5.27 -18.47
N SER A 235 -20.87 -5.65 -19.66
CA SER A 235 -19.45 -5.69 -20.02
C SER A 235 -18.78 -4.32 -19.86
N LEU A 236 -17.51 -4.31 -19.46
CA LEU A 236 -16.74 -3.08 -19.34
C LEU A 236 -16.43 -2.47 -20.71
N HIS A 237 -16.41 -1.14 -20.75
CA HIS A 237 -15.88 -0.33 -21.85
C HIS A 237 -14.69 0.48 -21.34
N ASP A 238 -13.86 1.00 -22.25
CA ASP A 238 -12.63 1.73 -21.90
C ASP A 238 -12.86 2.87 -20.88
N LYS A 239 -14.00 3.56 -20.97
CA LYS A 239 -14.36 4.65 -20.05
C LYS A 239 -14.61 4.20 -18.61
N ASP A 240 -14.98 2.94 -18.39
CA ASP A 240 -15.20 2.43 -17.03
C ASP A 240 -13.88 2.37 -16.25
N TRP A 241 -12.76 2.20 -16.95
CA TRP A 241 -11.45 2.21 -16.33
C TRP A 241 -11.01 3.61 -15.85
N GLU A 242 -11.60 4.69 -16.40
CA GLU A 242 -11.37 6.05 -15.92
C GLU A 242 -11.86 6.25 -14.47
N ILE A 243 -12.80 5.40 -14.02
CA ILE A 243 -13.26 5.40 -12.62
C ILE A 243 -12.09 5.10 -11.68
N LEU A 244 -11.12 4.28 -12.10
CA LEU A 244 -9.97 3.93 -11.27
C LEU A 244 -9.05 5.12 -11.02
N ASP A 245 -8.95 6.07 -11.95
CA ASP A 245 -8.21 7.32 -11.70
C ASP A 245 -8.87 8.14 -10.60
N ARG A 246 -10.20 8.10 -10.49
CA ARG A 246 -10.91 8.74 -9.37
C ARG A 246 -10.72 7.97 -8.07
N MET A 247 -10.83 6.65 -8.11
CA MET A 247 -10.71 5.79 -6.93
C MET A 247 -9.30 5.84 -6.33
N ALA A 248 -8.27 5.59 -7.15
CA ALA A 248 -6.88 5.43 -6.72
C ALA A 248 -6.02 6.69 -6.91
N GLY A 249 -6.35 7.51 -7.91
CA GLY A 249 -5.51 8.61 -8.39
C GLY A 249 -5.89 9.97 -7.80
N LYS A 250 -6.65 10.75 -8.57
CA LYS A 250 -6.90 12.18 -8.28
C LYS A 250 -7.79 12.42 -7.06
N ASP A 251 -8.87 11.66 -6.90
CA ASP A 251 -9.82 11.94 -5.83
C ASP A 251 -9.52 11.11 -4.57
N ARG A 252 -8.75 10.02 -4.72
CA ARG A 252 -8.37 9.06 -3.65
C ARG A 252 -9.60 8.48 -2.95
N LEU A 253 -10.70 8.28 -3.68
CA LEU A 253 -12.01 7.99 -3.10
C LEU A 253 -12.01 6.72 -2.24
N TRP A 254 -11.36 5.64 -2.67
CA TRP A 254 -11.39 4.39 -1.91
C TRP A 254 -10.56 4.46 -0.62
N TYR A 255 -9.54 5.33 -0.56
CA TYR A 255 -8.67 5.49 0.60
C TYR A 255 -9.45 6.23 1.69
N VAL A 256 -10.02 7.38 1.30
CA VAL A 256 -10.75 8.28 2.19
C VAL A 256 -12.04 7.62 2.67
N THR A 257 -12.77 6.97 1.77
CA THR A 257 -14.05 6.35 2.12
C THR A 257 -13.82 5.11 2.97
N GLY A 258 -12.89 4.23 2.60
CA GLY A 258 -12.61 3.05 3.41
C GLY A 258 -12.12 3.40 4.82
N ALA A 259 -11.26 4.41 4.96
CA ALA A 259 -10.81 4.85 6.28
C ALA A 259 -11.92 5.54 7.10
N HIS A 260 -12.85 6.25 6.45
CA HIS A 260 -14.06 6.76 7.09
C HIS A 260 -14.98 5.62 7.57
N MET A 261 -15.16 4.58 6.74
CA MET A 261 -15.94 3.40 7.09
C MET A 261 -15.34 2.68 8.30
N ALA A 262 -14.02 2.48 8.30
CA ALA A 262 -13.30 1.88 9.42
C ALA A 262 -13.47 2.70 10.72
N GLU A 263 -13.33 4.04 10.65
CA GLU A 263 -13.53 4.94 11.78
C GLU A 263 -14.95 4.82 12.36
N LEU A 264 -15.98 4.72 11.53
CA LEU A 264 -17.37 4.57 12.00
C LEU A 264 -17.65 3.19 12.59
N ILE A 265 -17.18 2.12 11.95
CA ILE A 265 -17.34 0.75 12.47
C ILE A 265 -16.69 0.63 13.85
N GLU A 266 -15.42 1.03 13.99
CA GLU A 266 -14.74 0.93 15.28
C GLU A 266 -15.41 1.80 16.35
N LYS A 267 -15.84 3.02 15.99
CA LYS A 267 -16.50 3.93 16.93
C LYS A 267 -17.83 3.38 17.45
N ASN A 268 -18.65 2.80 16.57
CA ASN A 268 -20.05 2.47 16.91
C ASN A 268 -20.24 0.98 17.26
N LEU A 269 -19.45 0.09 16.69
CA LEU A 269 -19.55 -1.37 16.89
C LEU A 269 -18.32 -1.96 17.61
N GLY A 270 -17.26 -1.17 17.76
CA GLY A 270 -16.03 -1.56 18.45
C GLY A 270 -14.99 -2.19 17.53
N ARG A 271 -13.73 -2.12 17.95
CA ARG A 271 -12.58 -2.62 17.19
C ARG A 271 -12.70 -4.09 16.77
N LYS A 272 -13.27 -4.94 17.62
CA LYS A 272 -13.46 -6.36 17.30
C LYS A 272 -14.30 -6.55 16.03
N ALA A 273 -15.39 -5.77 15.89
CA ALA A 273 -16.23 -5.82 14.70
C ALA A 273 -15.44 -5.42 13.45
N LEU A 274 -14.64 -4.35 13.53
CA LEU A 274 -13.76 -3.92 12.42
C LEU A 274 -12.73 -5.01 12.05
N ILE A 275 -12.11 -5.64 13.03
CA ILE A 275 -11.11 -6.70 12.78
C ILE A 275 -11.74 -7.93 12.13
N ASP A 276 -12.96 -8.29 12.54
CA ASP A 276 -13.65 -9.46 11.98
C ASP A 276 -13.96 -9.27 10.48
N THR A 277 -14.15 -8.03 10.00
CA THR A 277 -14.33 -7.77 8.56
C THR A 277 -13.12 -8.18 7.74
N ILE A 278 -11.89 -8.14 8.28
CA ILE A 278 -10.67 -8.59 7.57
C ILE A 278 -10.78 -10.08 7.21
N ARG A 279 -11.34 -10.91 8.10
CA ARG A 279 -11.53 -12.34 7.86
C ARG A 279 -12.72 -12.63 6.95
N LEU A 280 -13.79 -11.86 7.11
CA LEU A 280 -15.06 -12.07 6.40
C LEU A 280 -15.05 -11.47 4.99
N GLY A 281 -14.15 -10.50 4.76
CA GLY A 281 -13.85 -9.93 3.47
C GLY A 281 -14.58 -8.63 3.15
N PRO A 282 -14.39 -8.11 1.92
CA PRO A 282 -14.88 -6.78 1.52
C PRO A 282 -16.40 -6.60 1.63
N ASP A 283 -17.20 -7.60 1.25
CA ASP A 283 -18.66 -7.47 1.32
C ASP A 283 -19.15 -7.31 2.77
N ASP A 284 -18.52 -8.01 3.70
CA ASP A 284 -18.84 -7.91 5.13
C ASP A 284 -18.42 -6.56 5.71
N PHE A 285 -17.31 -5.98 5.24
CA PHE A 285 -16.91 -4.61 5.60
C PHE A 285 -17.97 -3.58 5.22
N PHE A 286 -18.54 -3.68 4.01
CA PHE A 286 -19.61 -2.79 3.56
C PHE A 286 -20.91 -3.03 4.34
N LYS A 287 -21.27 -4.28 4.57
CA LYS A 287 -22.45 -4.63 5.38
C LYS A 287 -22.34 -4.09 6.81
N THR A 288 -21.20 -4.34 7.47
CA THR A 288 -20.91 -3.89 8.84
C THR A 288 -20.91 -2.37 8.94
N TYR A 289 -20.40 -1.67 7.91
CA TYR A 289 -20.52 -0.21 7.83
C TYR A 289 -21.97 0.26 7.82
N HIS A 290 -22.87 -0.39 7.05
CA HIS A 290 -24.29 -0.03 7.04
C HIS A 290 -24.98 -0.28 8.38
N GLU A 291 -24.56 -1.30 9.15
CA GLU A 291 -25.05 -1.55 10.51
C GLU A 291 -24.52 -0.54 11.54
N ALA A 292 -23.43 0.15 11.23
CA ALA A 292 -22.81 1.18 12.08
C ALA A 292 -23.46 2.56 11.93
N PHE A 293 -24.45 2.76 11.04
CA PHE A 293 -25.21 4.01 10.89
C PHE A 293 -26.44 4.12 11.76
#